data_AF-A0A8S7KE38-F1
#
_entry.id   AF-A0A8S7KE38-F1
#
_cell.length_a   1.000
_cell.length_b   1.000
_cell.length_c   1.000
_cell.angle_alpha   90.00
_cell.angle_beta   90.00
_cell.angle_gamma   90.00
#
_symmetry.space_group_name_H-M   'P 1'
#
loop_
_entity.id
_entity.type
_entity.pdbx_description
1 polymer ?
#
loop_
_entity_poly.entity_id
_entity_poly.type
_entity_poly.pdbx_seq_one_letter_code
_entity_poly.pdbx_strand_id
1 'polypeptide(L)' 'TVTLYAKGLTCEADTLGSCGYVYLAVYPTPETKK' A
#
# COMPACT_ATOMS: atom_id res chain seq x y z
N THR A 1 5.36 1.20 -8.43
CA THR A 1 4.42 0.87 -7.35
C THR A 1 4.64 -0.55 -6.85
N VAL A 2 4.53 -0.78 -5.55
CA VAL A 2 4.48 -2.11 -4.91
C VAL A 2 3.30 -2.17 -3.94
N THR A 3 2.73 -3.36 -3.74
CA THR A 3 1.62 -3.59 -2.80
C THR A 3 2.05 -4.56 -1.71
N LEU A 4 1.81 -4.19 -0.45
CA LEU A 4 2.13 -4.98 0.74
C LEU A 4 0.85 -5.29 1.52
N TYR A 5 0.81 -6.45 2.18
CA TYR A 5 -0.30 -6.87 3.02
C TYR A 5 0.21 -7.23 4.42
N ALA A 6 -0.34 -6.60 5.45
CA ALA A 6 0.00 -6.90 6.83
C ALA A 6 -1.15 -6.52 7.77
N LYS A 7 -1.45 -7.36 8.77
CA LYS A 7 -2.43 -7.06 9.83
C LYS A 7 -3.82 -6.62 9.32
N GLY A 8 -4.29 -7.19 8.21
CA GLY A 8 -5.57 -6.81 7.60
C GLY A 8 -5.56 -5.45 6.90
N LEU A 9 -4.38 -4.88 6.64
CA LEU A 9 -4.19 -3.65 5.90
C LEU A 9 -3.49 -3.93 4.57
N THR A 10 -3.90 -3.17 3.56
CA THR A 10 -3.21 -3.02 2.28
C THR A 10 -2.40 -1.74 2.31
N CYS A 11 -1.15 -1.82 1.86
CA CYS A 11 -0.29 -0.66 1.68
C CYS A 11 0.20 -0.60 0.23
N GLU A 12 -0.10 0.51 -0.44
CA GLU A 12 0.50 0.84 -1.72
C GLU A 12 1.68 1.79 -1.49
N ALA A 13 2.83 1.44 -2.05
CA ALA A 13 4.03 2.26 -1.96
C ALA A 13 4.59 2.56 -3.36
N ASP A 14 4.95 3.82 -3.60
CA ASP A 14 5.62 4.22 -4.83
C ASP A 14 6.64 5.34 -4.56
N THR A 15 7.76 5.33 -5.28
CA THR A 15 8.70 6.45 -5.23
C THR A 15 8.31 7.59 -6.18
N LEU A 16 7.43 7.30 -7.15
CA LEU A 16 7.04 8.20 -8.24
C LEU A 16 8.24 8.85 -8.96
N GLY A 17 9.41 8.18 -8.97
CA GLY A 17 10.63 8.73 -9.55
C GLY A 17 11.18 9.97 -8.84
N SER A 18 10.79 10.22 -7.59
CA SER A 18 11.13 11.43 -6.85
C SER A 18 12.60 11.54 -6.40
N CYS A 19 13.38 10.47 -6.53
CA CYS A 19 14.78 10.41 -6.11
C CYS A 19 15.04 10.80 -4.64
N GLY A 20 14.06 10.62 -3.76
CA GLY A 20 14.21 10.96 -2.34
C GLY A 20 12.99 10.72 -1.46
N TYR A 21 11.82 10.45 -2.04
CA TYR A 21 10.59 10.21 -1.30
C TYR A 21 9.95 8.87 -1.65
N VAL A 22 9.19 8.35 -0.69
CA VAL A 22 8.28 7.22 -0.85
C VAL A 22 6.89 7.69 -0.45
N TYR A 23 5.94 7.53 -1.36
CA TYR A 23 4.53 7.83 -1.17
C TYR A 23 3.83 6.55 -0.75
N LEU A 24 3.06 6.65 0.34
CA LEU A 24 2.39 5.51 0.98
C LEU A 24 0.90 5.81 1.10
N ALA A 25 0.07 4.85 0.68
CA ALA A 25 -1.36 4.81 0.98
C ALA A 25 -1.66 3.52 1.74
N VAL A 26 -2.16 3.65 2.97
CA VAL A 26 -2.50 2.51 3.84
C VAL A 26 -3.98 2.53 4.15
N TYR A 27 -4.66 1.43 3.87
CA TYR A 27 -6.11 1.29 4.05
C TYR A 27 -6.48 -0.16 4.40
N PRO A 28 -7.67 -0.41 5.00
CA PRO A 28 -8.12 -1.77 5.29
C PRO A 28 -8.15 -2.63 4.03
N THR A 29 -7.63 -3.85 4.11
CA THR A 29 -7.80 -4.83 3.02
C THR A 29 -9.29 -5.17 2.93
N PRO A 30 -9.93 -5.02 1.76
CA PRO A 30 -11.33 -5.40 1.60
C PRO A 30 -11.49 -6.87 1.96
N GLU A 31 -12.34 -7.16 2.95
CA GLU A 31 -12.69 -8.54 3.23
C GLU A 31 -13.56 -9.05 2.08
N THR A 32 -13.12 -10.11 1.41
CA THR A 32 -14.00 -10.86 0.52
C THR A 32 -15.11 -11.42 1.40
N LYS A 33 -16.30 -10.83 1.37
CA LYS A 33 -17.49 -11.46 1.97
C LYS A 33 -17.59 -12.86 1.36
N LYS A 34 -17.41 -13.89 2.20
CA LYS A 34 -17.73 -15.27 1.85
C LYS A 34 -19.24 -15.43 1.69
#